data_AF-A0A923CRL6-F1
#
_entry.id   AF-A0A923CRL6-F1
#
_cell.length_a   1.000
_cell.length_b   1.000
_cell.length_c   1.000
_cell.angle_alpha   90.00
_cell.angle_beta   90.00
_cell.angle_gamma   90.00
#
_symmetry.space_group_name_H-M   'P 1'
#
loop_
_entity.id
_entity.type
_entity.pdbx_description
1 polymer ?
#
loop_
_entity_poly.entity_id
_entity_poly.type
_entity_poly.pdbx_seq_one_letter_code
_entity_poly.pdbx_strand_id
1 'polypeptide(L)'
;MAFETKEQVLEQILSQNKPKCPYCDMVMSLWDVPDIALGDGLGWGTPYLYICFNDDCSLYKRGWESIRENFAHNASHRCMNYPGTDQFECIPVFSPDGAKGQIIDDEVLAAQERLKEATKRGFSILADCYVSKDWVEMLKLLVDAVEPNRVRLKAAQMIGDFGDTEVIETLRSSRFGNVKLTEAVQESIQKIHNRFFTRECPFCAEIIKKRAMICKHCGKDIAGI
;
A
#
# COMPACT_ATOMS: atom_id res chain seq x y z
N MET A 1 8.98 20.49 -20.02
CA MET A 1 8.77 19.03 -19.98
C MET A 1 7.78 18.76 -18.87
N ALA A 2 6.58 18.31 -19.20
CA ALA A 2 5.61 17.92 -18.19
C ALA A 2 6.14 16.64 -17.54
N PHE A 3 6.40 16.66 -16.23
CA PHE A 3 6.68 15.43 -15.50
C PHE A 3 5.35 14.70 -15.36
N GLU A 4 5.07 13.81 -16.30
CA GLU A 4 3.91 12.93 -16.20
C GLU A 4 4.13 11.96 -15.05
N THR A 5 3.21 11.97 -14.09
CA THR A 5 3.21 10.96 -13.04
C THR A 5 2.89 9.59 -13.63
N LYS A 6 3.37 8.51 -12.98
CA LYS A 6 3.04 7.13 -13.36
C LYS A 6 1.52 6.91 -13.48
N GLU A 7 0.72 7.66 -12.71
CA GLU A 7 -0.74 7.62 -12.77
C GLU A 7 -1.31 8.31 -14.02
N GLN A 8 -0.80 9.48 -14.38
CA GLN A 8 -1.20 10.19 -15.61
C GLN A 8 -0.90 9.37 -16.87
N VAL A 9 0.26 8.72 -16.91
CA VAL A 9 0.62 7.82 -18.01
C VAL A 9 -0.33 6.63 -18.08
N LEU A 10 -0.72 6.05 -16.93
CA LEU A 10 -1.68 4.95 -16.89
C LEU A 10 -3.05 5.36 -17.44
N GLU A 11 -3.58 6.50 -16.99
CA GLU A 11 -4.87 7.03 -17.47
C GLU A 11 -4.86 7.24 -18.99
N GLN A 12 -3.76 7.79 -19.51
CA GLN A 12 -3.58 7.95 -20.95
C GLN A 12 -3.56 6.59 -21.68
N ILE A 13 -2.85 5.60 -21.16
CA ILE A 13 -2.76 4.26 -21.77
C ILE A 13 -4.11 3.54 -21.72
N LEU A 14 -4.85 3.65 -20.62
CA LEU A 14 -6.18 3.05 -20.46
C LEU A 14 -7.22 3.67 -21.41
N SER A 15 -7.00 4.92 -21.87
CA SER A 15 -7.84 5.54 -22.89
C SER A 15 -7.54 5.06 -24.32
N GLN A 16 -6.43 4.37 -24.53
CA GLN A 16 -6.01 3.85 -25.83
C GLN A 16 -6.47 2.40 -26.03
N ASN A 17 -6.53 1.97 -27.29
CA ASN A 17 -6.85 0.59 -27.61
C ASN A 17 -5.67 -0.34 -27.29
N LYS A 18 -5.98 -1.50 -26.69
CA LYS A 18 -4.98 -2.55 -26.43
C LYS A 18 -4.45 -3.12 -27.77
N PRO A 19 -3.13 -3.21 -27.98
CA PRO A 19 -2.56 -3.78 -29.19
C PRO A 19 -2.80 -5.30 -29.26
N LYS A 20 -2.77 -5.84 -30.47
CA LYS A 20 -2.81 -7.28 -30.71
C LYS A 20 -1.41 -7.81 -30.99
N CYS A 21 -1.12 -9.01 -30.50
CA CYS A 21 0.15 -9.67 -30.75
C CYS A 21 0.29 -10.08 -32.23
N PRO A 22 1.37 -9.72 -32.94
CA PRO A 22 1.54 -10.06 -34.36
C PRO A 22 1.75 -11.56 -34.61
N TYR A 23 1.99 -12.36 -33.57
CA TYR A 23 2.29 -13.79 -33.67
C TYR A 23 1.10 -14.71 -33.38
N CYS A 24 0.05 -14.19 -32.72
CA CYS A 24 -1.12 -14.98 -32.33
C CYS A 24 -2.46 -14.22 -32.39
N ASP A 25 -2.44 -12.94 -32.78
CA ASP A 25 -3.60 -12.04 -32.91
C ASP A 25 -4.45 -11.86 -31.64
N MET A 26 -3.96 -12.31 -30.48
CA MET A 26 -4.62 -12.06 -29.20
C MET A 26 -4.29 -10.69 -28.64
N VAL A 27 -5.27 -10.09 -27.98
CA VAL A 27 -5.14 -8.83 -27.27
C VAL A 27 -4.11 -8.98 -26.16
N MET A 28 -3.16 -8.04 -26.10
CA MET A 28 -2.09 -8.06 -25.11
C MET A 28 -2.56 -7.49 -23.77
N SER A 29 -1.95 -7.96 -22.68
CA SER A 29 -2.24 -7.47 -21.32
C SER A 29 -1.30 -6.33 -20.96
N LEU A 30 -1.79 -5.39 -20.17
CA LEU A 30 -0.97 -4.31 -19.63
C LEU A 30 -0.05 -4.87 -18.53
N TRP A 31 1.17 -4.37 -18.49
CA TRP A 31 2.23 -4.86 -17.60
C TRP A 31 2.95 -3.68 -16.94
N ASP A 32 3.09 -3.75 -15.61
CA ASP A 32 3.79 -2.74 -14.82
C ASP A 32 5.30 -2.93 -14.89
N VAL A 33 6.03 -1.94 -15.39
CA VAL A 33 7.49 -2.01 -15.43
C VAL A 33 8.04 -1.87 -14.00
N PRO A 34 8.95 -2.75 -13.56
CA PRO A 34 9.56 -2.64 -12.24
C PRO A 34 10.22 -1.28 -12.02
N ASP A 35 10.02 -0.70 -10.83
CA ASP A 35 10.62 0.58 -10.45
C ASP A 35 12.17 0.53 -10.45
N ILE A 36 12.74 -0.68 -10.31
CA ILE A 36 14.17 -0.93 -10.41
C ILE A 36 14.44 -1.68 -11.72
N ALA A 37 14.93 -0.97 -12.73
CA ALA A 37 15.38 -1.57 -13.98
C ALA A 37 16.67 -2.38 -13.73
N LEU A 38 16.66 -3.67 -14.05
CA LEU A 38 17.84 -4.52 -14.02
C LEU A 38 18.63 -4.33 -15.33
N GLY A 39 19.91 -3.97 -15.26
CA GLY A 39 20.76 -3.78 -16.44
C GLY A 39 21.55 -2.47 -16.42
N ASP A 40 21.48 -1.71 -17.51
CA ASP A 40 22.11 -0.39 -17.65
C ASP A 40 21.39 0.75 -16.89
N GLY A 41 20.27 0.42 -16.23
CA GLY A 41 19.47 1.35 -15.45
C GLY A 41 18.55 2.26 -16.26
N LEU A 42 18.55 2.15 -17.60
CA LEU A 42 17.70 2.96 -18.48
C LEU A 42 16.31 2.34 -18.66
N GLY A 43 16.21 1.01 -18.49
CA GLY A 43 14.95 0.28 -18.62
C GLY A 43 14.32 0.47 -20.01
N TRP A 44 12.99 0.55 -20.06
CA TRP A 44 12.22 0.66 -21.30
C TRP A 44 11.75 2.10 -21.62
N GLY A 45 12.14 3.10 -20.82
CA GLY A 45 11.72 4.50 -21.04
C GLY A 45 10.22 4.78 -20.87
N THR A 46 9.43 3.79 -20.46
CA THR A 46 7.99 3.89 -20.15
C THR A 46 7.70 3.10 -18.86
N PRO A 47 6.75 3.55 -18.01
CA PRO A 47 6.34 2.81 -16.82
C PRO A 47 5.45 1.59 -17.11
N TYR A 48 4.90 1.48 -18.32
CA TYR A 48 4.03 0.36 -18.69
C TYR A 48 4.35 -0.17 -20.09
N LEU A 49 4.16 -1.47 -20.25
CA LEU A 49 4.27 -2.17 -21.53
C LEU A 49 3.03 -3.03 -21.76
N TYR A 50 2.78 -3.38 -23.01
CA TYR A 50 1.86 -4.46 -23.35
C TYR A 50 2.65 -5.74 -23.56
N ILE A 51 2.24 -6.85 -22.96
CA ILE A 51 2.89 -8.17 -23.12
C ILE A 51 1.87 -9.22 -23.52
N CYS A 52 2.27 -10.09 -24.46
CA CYS A 52 1.50 -11.25 -24.87
C CYS A 52 1.71 -12.42 -23.89
N PHE A 53 0.70 -12.70 -23.05
CA PHE A 53 0.70 -13.83 -22.12
C PHE A 53 0.04 -15.10 -22.66
N ASN A 54 -0.22 -15.17 -23.96
CA ASN A 54 -0.66 -16.41 -24.60
C ASN A 54 0.46 -17.46 -24.61
N ASP A 55 0.26 -18.55 -23.86
CA ASP A 55 1.19 -19.68 -23.79
C ASP A 55 1.18 -20.55 -25.07
N ASP A 56 0.19 -20.37 -25.95
CA ASP A 56 0.12 -20.97 -27.28
C ASP A 56 0.76 -20.12 -28.39
N CYS A 57 1.32 -18.95 -28.06
CA CYS A 57 1.92 -18.05 -29.03
C CYS A 57 3.12 -18.70 -29.74
N SER A 58 3.17 -18.59 -31.08
CA SER A 58 4.23 -19.19 -31.90
C SER A 58 5.63 -18.65 -31.58
N LEU A 59 5.74 -17.39 -31.14
CA LEU A 59 6.97 -16.79 -30.66
C LEU A 59 7.43 -17.45 -29.35
N TYR A 60 6.50 -17.56 -28.38
CA TYR A 60 6.79 -18.08 -27.05
C TYR A 60 7.15 -19.58 -27.06
N LYS A 61 6.43 -20.40 -27.83
CA LYS A 61 6.74 -21.84 -27.95
C LYS A 61 8.09 -22.08 -28.59
N ARG A 62 8.34 -21.46 -29.74
CA ARG A 62 9.62 -21.59 -30.45
C ARG A 62 10.80 -21.01 -29.68
N GLY A 63 10.56 -19.99 -28.85
CA GLY A 63 11.60 -19.40 -28.00
C GLY A 63 12.23 -20.39 -27.04
N TRP A 64 11.47 -21.31 -26.44
CA TRP A 64 12.00 -22.34 -25.54
C TRP A 64 12.99 -23.28 -26.23
N GLU A 65 12.64 -23.74 -27.43
CA GLU A 65 13.49 -24.61 -28.23
C GLU A 65 14.72 -23.86 -28.73
N SER A 66 14.52 -22.68 -29.32
CA SER A 66 15.59 -21.87 -29.90
C SER A 66 16.65 -21.45 -28.87
N ILE A 67 16.24 -21.02 -27.67
CA ILE A 67 17.21 -20.63 -26.62
C ILE A 67 17.93 -21.86 -26.06
N ARG A 68 17.22 -22.99 -25.92
CA ARG A 68 17.83 -24.24 -25.46
C ARG A 68 18.89 -24.75 -26.44
N GLU A 69 18.60 -24.72 -27.74
CA GLU A 69 19.53 -25.19 -28.78
C GLU A 69 20.75 -24.29 -28.94
N ASN A 70 20.56 -22.97 -28.93
CA ASN A 70 21.65 -22.03 -29.21
C ASN A 70 22.48 -21.68 -27.96
N PHE A 71 21.87 -21.71 -26.77
CA PHE A 71 22.49 -21.18 -25.55
C PHE A 71 22.46 -22.16 -24.36
N ALA A 72 21.91 -23.37 -24.52
CA ALA A 72 21.79 -24.38 -23.46
C ALA A 72 21.10 -23.86 -22.17
N HIS A 73 20.23 -22.86 -22.29
CA HIS A 73 19.46 -22.29 -21.19
C HIS A 73 17.98 -22.61 -21.33
N ASN A 74 17.28 -22.78 -20.20
CA ASN A 74 15.84 -22.93 -20.17
C ASN A 74 15.17 -21.56 -20.03
N ALA A 75 14.99 -20.86 -21.14
CA ALA A 75 14.29 -19.60 -21.21
C ALA A 75 13.52 -19.48 -22.53
N SER A 76 12.59 -18.55 -22.60
CA SER A 76 11.91 -18.15 -23.81
C SER A 76 11.80 -16.62 -23.85
N HIS A 77 11.07 -16.10 -24.82
CA HIS A 77 10.73 -14.69 -24.93
C HIS A 77 9.24 -14.53 -25.23
N ARG A 78 8.64 -13.46 -24.69
CA ARG A 78 7.27 -13.04 -25.02
C ARG A 78 7.33 -11.78 -25.87
N CYS A 79 6.30 -11.58 -26.69
CA CYS A 79 6.17 -10.35 -27.46
C CYS A 79 5.75 -9.22 -26.53
N MET A 80 6.44 -8.09 -26.60
CA MET A 80 6.10 -6.85 -25.91
C MET A 80 5.86 -5.71 -26.90
N ASN A 81 5.08 -4.71 -26.50
CA ASN A 81 4.78 -3.52 -27.29
C ASN A 81 4.81 -2.26 -26.41
N TYR A 82 5.34 -1.17 -26.96
CA TYR A 82 5.32 0.14 -26.30
C TYR A 82 3.95 0.80 -26.53
N PRO A 83 3.25 1.23 -25.46
CA PRO A 83 1.93 1.84 -25.58
C PRO A 83 1.90 3.01 -26.58
N GLY A 84 0.89 3.04 -27.45
CA GLY A 84 0.72 4.08 -28.46
C GLY A 84 1.60 3.93 -29.71
N THR A 85 2.34 2.82 -29.85
CA THR A 85 3.21 2.55 -31.01
C THR A 85 2.93 1.18 -31.63
N ASP A 86 3.36 0.99 -32.87
CA ASP A 86 3.42 -0.32 -33.54
C ASP A 86 4.79 -1.00 -33.38
N GLN A 87 5.59 -0.58 -32.39
CA GLN A 87 6.89 -1.17 -32.11
C GLN A 87 6.72 -2.41 -31.25
N PHE A 88 7.08 -3.57 -31.81
CA PHE A 88 7.05 -4.85 -31.13
C PHE A 88 8.46 -5.38 -30.90
N GLU A 89 8.74 -5.80 -29.68
CA GLU A 89 10.03 -6.35 -29.26
C GLU A 89 9.83 -7.65 -28.47
N CYS A 90 10.93 -8.24 -28.02
CA CYS A 90 10.93 -9.49 -27.27
C CYS A 90 11.41 -9.24 -25.84
N ILE A 91 10.66 -9.69 -24.85
CA ILE A 91 11.07 -9.69 -23.44
C ILE A 91 11.44 -11.12 -23.02
N PRO A 92 12.63 -11.37 -22.46
CA PRO A 92 13.03 -12.70 -22.02
C PRO A 92 12.23 -13.14 -20.78
N VAL A 93 11.87 -14.42 -20.74
CA VAL A 93 11.19 -15.07 -19.61
C VAL A 93 11.90 -16.37 -19.25
N PHE A 94 12.18 -16.56 -17.97
CA PHE A 94 12.96 -17.72 -17.47
C PHE A 94 12.09 -18.85 -16.92
N SER A 95 10.77 -18.66 -16.92
CA SER A 95 9.78 -19.67 -16.51
C SER A 95 8.44 -19.39 -17.21
N PRO A 96 7.49 -20.34 -17.21
CA PRO A 96 6.11 -20.08 -17.65
C PRO A 96 5.44 -18.93 -16.91
N ASP A 97 5.81 -18.73 -15.64
CA ASP A 97 5.32 -17.66 -14.77
C ASP A 97 6.12 -16.34 -14.90
N GLY A 98 7.16 -16.33 -15.73
CA GLY A 98 7.96 -15.15 -15.98
C GLY A 98 7.10 -13.97 -16.46
N ALA A 99 7.33 -12.80 -15.87
CA ALA A 99 6.57 -11.56 -16.06
C ALA A 99 5.10 -11.58 -15.60
N LYS A 100 4.49 -12.72 -15.26
CA LYS A 100 3.06 -12.77 -14.88
C LYS A 100 2.75 -12.04 -13.57
N GLY A 101 3.73 -11.84 -12.69
CA GLY A 101 3.56 -11.16 -11.40
C GLY A 101 3.31 -9.64 -11.47
N GLN A 102 3.47 -9.01 -12.63
CA GLN A 102 3.23 -7.57 -12.83
C GLN A 102 2.15 -7.28 -13.87
N ILE A 103 1.31 -8.28 -14.17
CA ILE A 103 0.15 -8.08 -15.02
C ILE A 103 -0.84 -7.14 -14.31
N ILE A 104 -1.27 -6.11 -15.03
CA ILE A 104 -2.33 -5.22 -14.60
C ILE A 104 -3.63 -5.72 -15.25
N ASP A 105 -4.36 -6.55 -14.51
CA ASP A 105 -5.69 -7.01 -14.89
C ASP A 105 -6.78 -6.03 -14.42
N ASP A 106 -7.95 -6.11 -15.04
CA ASP A 106 -9.09 -5.23 -14.74
C ASP A 106 -9.51 -5.32 -13.26
N GLU A 107 -9.35 -6.50 -12.63
CA GLU A 107 -9.60 -6.70 -11.20
C GLU A 107 -8.62 -5.92 -10.30
N VAL A 108 -7.34 -5.84 -10.71
CA VAL A 108 -6.29 -5.13 -9.98
C VAL A 108 -6.54 -3.63 -10.06
N LEU A 109 -6.90 -3.11 -11.23
CA LEU A 109 -7.29 -1.70 -11.41
C LEU A 109 -8.49 -1.34 -10.53
N ALA A 110 -9.54 -2.16 -10.57
CA ALA A 110 -10.73 -1.93 -9.75
C ALA A 110 -10.41 -2.00 -8.24
N ALA A 111 -9.49 -2.86 -7.82
CA ALA A 111 -9.04 -2.91 -6.43
C ALA A 111 -8.27 -1.65 -6.01
N GLN A 112 -7.40 -1.13 -6.89
CA GLN A 112 -6.68 0.13 -6.66
C GLN A 112 -7.64 1.32 -6.56
N GLU A 113 -8.63 1.40 -7.43
CA GLU A 113 -9.66 2.45 -7.39
C GLU A 113 -10.47 2.40 -6.11
N ARG A 114 -10.97 1.21 -5.71
CA ARG A 114 -11.67 1.03 -4.43
C ARG A 114 -10.83 1.47 -3.24
N LEU A 115 -9.54 1.16 -3.24
CA LEU A 115 -8.61 1.58 -2.19
C LEU A 115 -8.42 3.11 -2.18
N LYS A 116 -8.28 3.73 -3.35
CA LYS A 116 -8.17 5.19 -3.50
C LYS A 116 -9.44 5.88 -2.99
N GLU A 117 -10.62 5.40 -3.37
CA GLU A 117 -11.91 5.93 -2.92
C GLU A 117 -12.10 5.76 -1.42
N ALA A 118 -11.81 4.57 -0.86
CA ALA A 118 -11.84 4.34 0.57
C ALA A 118 -10.89 5.28 1.32
N THR A 119 -9.69 5.51 0.78
CA THR A 119 -8.73 6.45 1.37
C THR A 119 -9.27 7.88 1.37
N LYS A 120 -9.83 8.36 0.24
CA LYS A 120 -10.45 9.70 0.14
C LYS A 120 -11.61 9.86 1.11
N ARG A 121 -12.49 8.86 1.17
CA ARG A 121 -13.61 8.81 2.12
C ARG A 121 -13.11 8.87 3.57
N GLY A 122 -12.13 8.05 3.93
CA GLY A 122 -11.55 8.03 5.26
C GLY A 122 -10.97 9.39 5.66
N PHE A 123 -10.23 10.07 4.78
CA PHE A 123 -9.71 11.42 5.05
C PHE A 123 -10.81 12.48 5.19
N SER A 124 -11.90 12.36 4.43
CA SER A 124 -13.07 13.26 4.59
C SER A 124 -13.69 13.10 5.99
N ILE A 125 -13.96 11.85 6.40
CA ILE A 125 -14.54 11.57 7.72
C ILE A 125 -13.60 12.07 8.83
N LEU A 126 -12.29 11.84 8.68
CA LEU A 126 -11.30 12.33 9.64
C LEU A 126 -11.30 13.86 9.80
N ALA A 127 -11.49 14.60 8.70
CA ALA A 127 -11.60 16.05 8.75
C ALA A 127 -12.88 16.47 9.50
N ASP A 128 -14.00 15.82 9.21
CA ASP A 128 -15.28 16.09 9.87
C ASP A 128 -15.20 15.80 11.38
N CYS A 129 -14.64 14.65 11.77
CA CYS A 129 -14.41 14.29 13.18
C CYS A 129 -13.53 15.31 13.91
N TYR A 130 -12.53 15.88 13.23
CA TYR A 130 -11.65 16.87 13.84
C TYR A 130 -12.37 18.19 14.14
N VAL A 131 -13.32 18.59 13.28
CA VAL A 131 -14.14 19.80 13.44
C VAL A 131 -15.19 19.58 14.52
N SER A 132 -15.89 18.44 14.50
CA SER A 132 -16.91 18.10 15.48
C SER A 132 -16.35 17.69 16.85
N LYS A 133 -15.04 17.42 16.93
CA LYS A 133 -14.34 16.85 18.10
C LYS A 133 -14.90 15.48 18.51
N ASP A 134 -15.43 14.73 17.57
CA ASP A 134 -15.89 13.37 17.77
C ASP A 134 -14.72 12.39 17.78
N TRP A 135 -14.22 12.07 18.97
CA TRP A 135 -13.12 11.12 19.14
C TRP A 135 -13.60 9.66 19.05
N VAL A 136 -14.90 9.40 19.22
CA VAL A 136 -15.47 8.05 19.17
C VAL A 136 -15.43 7.53 17.74
N GLU A 137 -15.88 8.34 16.77
CA GLU A 137 -15.84 7.96 15.37
C GLU A 137 -14.39 7.86 14.85
N MET A 138 -13.49 8.75 15.32
CA MET A 138 -12.07 8.66 15.01
C MET A 138 -11.42 7.38 15.55
N LEU A 139 -11.80 6.95 16.75
CA LEU A 139 -11.33 5.70 17.34
C LEU A 139 -11.78 4.49 16.54
N LYS A 140 -13.03 4.47 16.05
CA LYS A 140 -13.52 3.39 15.18
C LYS A 140 -12.68 3.27 13.91
N LEU A 141 -12.44 4.39 13.22
CA LEU A 141 -11.59 4.43 12.02
C LEU A 141 -10.17 3.93 12.28
N LEU A 142 -9.62 4.22 13.46
CA LEU A 142 -8.28 3.80 13.85
C LEU A 142 -8.18 2.28 14.11
N VAL A 143 -9.17 1.73 14.81
CA VAL A 143 -9.18 0.33 15.23
C VAL A 143 -9.57 -0.60 14.07
N ASP A 144 -10.43 -0.14 13.16
CA ASP A 144 -10.86 -0.94 12.01
C ASP A 144 -9.66 -1.38 11.15
N ALA A 145 -9.54 -2.70 10.97
CA ALA A 145 -8.47 -3.30 10.18
C ALA A 145 -8.74 -3.25 8.68
N VAL A 146 -9.99 -3.03 8.27
CA VAL A 146 -10.39 -2.89 6.86
C VAL A 146 -10.00 -1.52 6.31
N GLU A 147 -9.90 -0.52 7.18
CA GLU A 147 -9.53 0.84 6.78
C GLU A 147 -8.08 0.95 6.28
N PRO A 148 -7.80 1.80 5.27
CA PRO A 148 -6.46 1.96 4.75
C PRO A 148 -5.47 2.44 5.83
N ASN A 149 -4.28 1.83 5.86
CA ASN A 149 -3.24 2.16 6.85
C ASN A 149 -2.89 3.67 6.93
N ARG A 150 -2.98 4.40 5.81
CA ARG A 150 -2.75 5.86 5.78
C ARG A 150 -3.81 6.63 6.59
N VAL A 151 -5.06 6.21 6.50
CA VAL A 151 -6.20 6.80 7.25
C VAL A 151 -6.01 6.50 8.73
N ARG A 152 -5.75 5.24 9.08
CA ARG A 152 -5.52 4.80 10.46
C ARG A 152 -4.36 5.53 11.14
N LEU A 153 -3.25 5.70 10.42
CA LEU A 153 -2.08 6.45 10.91
C LEU A 153 -2.43 7.91 11.20
N LYS A 154 -3.19 8.55 10.31
CA LYS A 154 -3.60 9.94 10.52
C LYS A 154 -4.60 10.06 11.66
N ALA A 155 -5.53 9.12 11.79
CA ALA A 155 -6.43 9.01 12.94
C ALA A 155 -5.66 8.95 14.26
N ALA A 156 -4.59 8.14 14.32
CA ALA A 156 -3.77 7.98 15.53
C ALA A 156 -3.07 9.29 15.93
N GLN A 157 -2.60 10.04 14.95
CA GLN A 157 -1.98 11.34 15.22
C GLN A 157 -2.98 12.37 15.75
N MET A 158 -4.20 12.39 15.19
CA MET A 158 -5.22 13.38 15.53
C MET A 158 -5.94 13.06 16.85
N ILE A 159 -6.16 11.78 17.17
CA ILE A 159 -6.84 11.40 18.41
C ILE A 159 -6.05 11.85 19.64
N GLY A 160 -4.72 11.92 19.55
CA GLY A 160 -3.87 12.44 20.63
C GLY A 160 -4.09 13.93 20.94
N ASP A 161 -4.64 14.71 20.01
CA ASP A 161 -4.83 16.15 20.17
C ASP A 161 -6.15 16.48 20.90
N PHE A 162 -7.20 15.67 20.68
CA PHE A 162 -8.52 15.95 21.25
C PHE A 162 -9.18 14.80 22.03
N GLY A 163 -8.67 13.57 21.99
CA GLY A 163 -9.25 12.39 22.65
C GLY A 163 -9.15 12.40 24.17
N ASP A 164 -10.19 11.88 24.82
CA ASP A 164 -10.29 11.81 26.28
C ASP A 164 -9.51 10.63 26.89
N THR A 165 -9.42 10.58 28.21
CA THR A 165 -8.71 9.49 28.92
C THR A 165 -9.32 8.11 28.68
N GLU A 166 -10.60 8.05 28.32
CA GLU A 166 -11.32 6.80 28.00
C GLU A 166 -10.75 6.08 26.77
N VAL A 167 -10.14 6.83 25.85
CA VAL A 167 -9.55 6.30 24.62
C VAL A 167 -8.33 5.42 24.89
N ILE A 168 -7.61 5.69 25.99
CA ILE A 168 -6.29 5.10 26.28
C ILE A 168 -6.39 3.57 26.42
N GLU A 169 -7.43 3.07 27.10
CA GLU A 169 -7.62 1.63 27.29
C GLU A 169 -7.85 0.91 25.95
N THR A 170 -8.66 1.50 25.06
CA THR A 170 -8.89 0.95 23.72
C THR A 170 -7.62 0.96 22.87
N LEU A 171 -6.84 2.04 22.93
CA LEU A 171 -5.56 2.13 22.21
C LEU A 171 -4.52 1.13 22.71
N ARG A 172 -4.47 0.87 24.02
CA ARG A 172 -3.56 -0.11 24.63
C ARG A 172 -3.96 -1.56 24.33
N SER A 173 -5.25 -1.85 24.31
CA SER A 173 -5.78 -3.20 24.06
C SER A 173 -5.78 -3.60 22.59
N SER A 174 -5.82 -2.61 21.69
CA SER A 174 -5.78 -2.83 20.24
C SER A 174 -4.40 -3.26 19.76
N ARG A 175 -4.35 -4.29 18.89
CA ARG A 175 -3.11 -4.74 18.25
C ARG A 175 -2.99 -4.15 16.86
N PHE A 176 -1.95 -3.36 16.63
CA PHE A 176 -1.63 -2.76 15.34
C PHE A 176 -0.50 -3.55 14.66
N GLY A 177 -0.74 -4.04 13.45
CA GLY A 177 0.25 -4.83 12.70
C GLY A 177 1.42 -4.02 12.13
N ASN A 178 1.37 -2.68 12.21
CA ASN A 178 2.35 -1.79 11.60
C ASN A 178 3.13 -1.02 12.69
N VAL A 179 4.47 -1.08 12.64
CA VAL A 179 5.36 -0.42 13.61
C VAL A 179 5.09 1.08 13.71
N LYS A 180 4.99 1.77 12.57
CA LYS A 180 4.73 3.22 12.54
C LYS A 180 3.37 3.59 13.14
N LEU A 181 2.37 2.72 12.95
CA LEU A 181 1.05 2.92 13.54
C LEU A 181 1.11 2.75 15.06
N THR A 182 1.82 1.73 15.54
CA THR A 182 2.03 1.49 16.97
C THR A 182 2.78 2.66 17.63
N GLU A 183 3.83 3.17 17.00
CA GLU A 183 4.57 4.35 17.47
C GLU A 183 3.65 5.58 17.55
N ALA A 184 2.88 5.86 16.50
CA ALA A 184 1.94 6.97 16.48
C ALA A 184 0.86 6.85 17.58
N VAL A 185 0.38 5.64 17.85
CA VAL A 185 -0.57 5.37 18.94
C VAL A 185 0.09 5.63 20.30
N GLN A 186 1.33 5.18 20.52
CA GLN A 186 2.05 5.44 21.77
C GLN A 186 2.27 6.95 22.00
N GLU A 187 2.66 7.68 20.96
CA GLU A 187 2.78 9.14 21.01
C GLU A 187 1.43 9.79 21.35
N SER A 188 0.33 9.31 20.78
CA SER A 188 -1.02 9.81 21.05
C SER A 188 -1.42 9.61 22.52
N ILE A 189 -1.14 8.44 23.10
CA ILE A 189 -1.40 8.15 24.52
C ILE A 189 -0.59 9.11 25.41
N GLN A 190 0.68 9.35 25.08
CA GLN A 190 1.53 10.27 25.83
C GLN A 190 1.00 11.71 25.76
N LYS A 191 0.51 12.15 24.60
CA LYS A 191 -0.14 13.47 24.45
C LYS A 191 -1.38 13.59 25.34
N ILE A 192 -2.25 12.58 25.35
CA ILE A 192 -3.47 12.56 26.18
C ILE A 192 -3.10 12.67 27.67
N HIS A 193 -2.14 11.86 28.13
CA HIS A 193 -1.65 11.93 29.51
C HIS A 193 -1.06 13.28 29.88
N ASN A 194 -0.31 13.90 28.96
CA ASN A 194 0.24 15.24 29.18
C ASN A 194 -0.86 16.29 29.32
N ARG A 195 -1.90 16.22 28.48
CA ARG A 195 -3.03 17.17 28.48
C ARG A 195 -3.86 17.10 29.77
N PHE A 196 -4.11 15.90 30.27
CA PHE A 196 -4.91 15.68 31.50
C PHE A 196 -4.08 15.62 32.78
N PHE A 197 -2.76 15.82 32.70
CA PHE A 197 -1.83 15.65 33.83
C PHE A 197 -1.97 14.29 34.53
N THR A 198 -2.20 13.23 33.73
CA THR A 198 -2.32 11.85 34.19
C THR A 198 -1.11 11.01 33.74
N ARG A 199 -0.99 9.81 34.29
CA ARG A 199 -0.05 8.75 33.91
C ARG A 199 -0.66 7.40 34.25
N GLU A 200 -0.16 6.33 33.66
CA GLU A 200 -0.53 4.97 34.05
C GLU A 200 0.23 4.52 35.30
N CYS A 201 -0.45 3.81 36.21
CA CYS A 201 0.19 3.19 37.36
C CYS A 201 1.12 2.05 36.90
N PRO A 202 2.41 2.03 37.30
CA PRO A 202 3.35 1.00 36.85
C PRO A 202 3.00 -0.42 37.34
N PHE A 203 2.09 -0.54 38.33
CA PHE A 203 1.74 -1.82 38.93
C PHE A 203 0.40 -2.38 38.47
N CYS A 204 -0.59 -1.53 38.20
CA CYS A 204 -1.94 -1.97 37.82
C CYS A 204 -2.48 -1.31 36.54
N ALA A 205 -1.65 -0.54 35.82
CA ALA A 205 -1.97 0.17 34.58
C ALA A 205 -3.11 1.21 34.66
N GLU A 206 -3.75 1.37 35.82
CA GLU A 206 -4.81 2.36 36.02
C GLU A 206 -4.35 3.80 35.79
N ILE A 207 -5.21 4.64 35.23
CA ILE A 207 -4.94 6.06 35.00
C ILE A 207 -4.99 6.81 36.33
N ILE A 208 -3.83 7.35 36.74
CA ILE A 208 -3.66 8.14 37.97
C ILE A 208 -3.18 9.55 37.64
N LYS A 209 -3.34 10.48 38.59
CA LYS A 209 -2.75 11.83 38.46
C LYS A 209 -1.22 11.74 38.52
N LYS A 210 -0.50 12.56 37.74
CA LYS A 210 0.98 12.58 37.74
C LYS A 210 1.57 12.78 39.14
N ARG A 211 0.96 13.67 39.94
CA ARG A 211 1.36 13.97 41.32
C ARG A 211 0.93 12.93 42.37
N ALA A 212 0.30 11.83 41.97
CA ALA A 212 -0.15 10.82 42.92
C ALA A 212 1.05 10.08 43.52
N MET A 213 1.16 10.12 44.84
CA MET A 213 2.18 9.38 45.60
C MET A 213 1.74 7.95 45.89
N ILE A 214 0.44 7.71 46.04
CA ILE A 214 -0.11 6.37 46.31
C ILE A 214 -1.20 6.09 45.28
N CYS A 215 -1.19 4.89 44.71
CA CYS A 215 -2.29 4.44 43.86
C CYS A 215 -3.55 4.19 44.69
N LYS A 216 -4.66 4.81 44.32
CA LYS A 216 -5.96 4.54 44.97
C LYS A 216 -6.54 3.16 44.65
N HIS A 217 -6.04 2.50 43.61
CA HIS A 217 -6.58 1.22 43.13
C HIS A 217 -5.79 0.03 43.69
N CYS A 218 -4.46 0.04 43.58
CA CYS A 218 -3.62 -1.05 44.08
C CYS A 218 -2.96 -0.77 45.45
N GLY A 219 -3.08 0.44 45.99
CA GLY A 219 -2.53 0.83 47.30
C GLY A 219 -1.01 0.95 47.36
N LYS A 220 -0.29 0.69 46.26
CA LYS A 220 1.17 0.77 46.21
C LYS A 220 1.66 2.22 46.17
N ASP A 221 2.83 2.43 46.76
CA ASP A 221 3.58 3.69 46.68
C ASP A 221 4.18 3.86 45.29
N ILE A 222 3.99 5.04 44.71
CA ILE A 222 4.47 5.45 43.37
C ILE A 222 5.24 6.78 43.49
N ALA A 223 5.64 7.17 44.70
CA ALA A 223 6.54 8.29 44.93
C ALA A 223 7.89 8.06 44.24
N GLY A 224 8.28 8.97 43.34
CA GLY A 224 9.62 8.95 42.72
C GLY A 224 9.78 8.06 41.49
N ILE A 225 8.71 7.43 41.01
CA ILE A 225 8.59 6.81 39.68
C ILE A 225 7.76 7.75 38.80
#